data_AF-A0A6L2N525-F1
#
_entry.id   AF-A0A6L2N525-F1
#
_cell.length_a   1.000
_cell.length_b   1.000
_cell.length_c   1.000
_cell.angle_alpha   90.00
_cell.angle_beta   90.00
_cell.angle_gamma   90.00
#
_symmetry.space_group_name_H-M   'P 1'
#
loop_
_entity.id
_entity.type
_entity.pdbx_description
1 polymer ?
#
loop_
_entity_poly.entity_id
_entity_poly.type
_entity_poly.pdbx_seq_one_letter_code
_entity_poly.pdbx_strand_id
1 'polypeptide(L)'
;MSKSNIASGLVGGRKHFPTRIVEVLTSSRDGKTTYVTGCLIVSPVADKFIDFNSRLEYAHRLALISDDIYESTKETCRGNYIYNDPSNTICSDNLQQVDECTSEINLSNILEPLCDAVDPEPTCREADNIFIDVWANDKDVQKALHVREGTVETWEKTNETIHFYLYKNDTFCYSYDIFSSIIYYKQLATKSCRVLILSGDHDMIAPYVGTEEWITSLDLPIERAWDPWYIGIQIGGYQMIYSKNGYSLTYASVKGAGHAVALYKPEETLVIVDRWLAALTSSSDT
;
A
#
# COMPACT_ATOMS: atom_id res chain seq x y z
N MET A 1 16.36 8.35 27.49
CA MET A 1 15.91 8.39 26.09
C MET A 1 15.36 7.01 25.74
N SER A 2 14.05 6.83 25.79
CA SER A 2 13.40 5.62 25.30
C SER A 2 13.55 5.60 23.78
N LYS A 3 14.20 4.58 23.21
CA LYS A 3 14.21 4.38 21.76
C LYS A 3 12.82 3.88 21.36
N SER A 4 11.98 4.78 20.87
CA SER A 4 10.71 4.43 20.24
C SER A 4 11.00 3.69 18.94
N ASN A 5 10.72 2.39 18.91
CA ASN A 5 10.86 1.60 17.69
C ASN A 5 9.57 1.72 16.88
N ILE A 6 9.72 2.03 15.58
CA ILE A 6 8.62 2.17 14.62
C ILE A 6 8.89 1.17 13.51
N ALA A 7 7.90 0.35 13.19
CA ALA A 7 7.94 -0.51 12.02
C ALA A 7 7.45 0.27 10.81
N SER A 8 8.15 0.20 9.67
CA SER A 8 7.72 0.74 8.38
C SER A 8 7.79 -0.33 7.29
N GLY A 9 6.87 -0.28 6.31
CA GLY A 9 6.84 -1.26 5.22
C GLY A 9 5.95 -0.84 4.06
N LEU A 10 6.38 -1.21 2.85
CA LEU A 10 5.61 -1.15 1.60
C LEU A 10 5.11 -2.58 1.27
N VAL A 11 3.92 -2.70 0.69
CA VAL A 11 3.18 -3.97 0.54
C VAL A 11 3.75 -4.95 -0.50
N GLY A 12 5.00 -4.82 -0.92
CA GLY A 12 5.74 -5.96 -1.47
C GLY A 12 5.78 -7.18 -0.53
N GLY A 13 5.64 -6.96 0.79
CA GLY A 13 5.58 -8.01 1.84
C GLY A 13 4.15 -8.43 2.22
N ARG A 14 3.34 -8.88 1.25
CA ARG A 14 1.87 -9.11 1.38
C ARG A 14 1.40 -10.10 2.45
N LYS A 15 2.29 -10.86 3.11
CA LYS A 15 1.93 -11.72 4.27
C LYS A 15 2.19 -11.09 5.64
N HIS A 16 2.99 -10.03 5.72
CA HIS A 16 3.83 -9.88 6.89
C HIS A 16 3.67 -8.58 7.65
N PHE A 17 3.17 -7.49 7.08
CA PHE A 17 3.27 -6.23 7.82
C PHE A 17 2.28 -6.12 9.00
N PRO A 18 0.94 -6.20 8.83
CA PRO A 18 0.01 -6.16 9.97
C PRO A 18 0.18 -7.37 10.88
N THR A 19 0.35 -8.57 10.32
CA THR A 19 0.54 -9.82 11.06
C THR A 19 1.82 -9.80 11.90
N ARG A 20 2.97 -9.42 11.33
CA ARG A 20 4.21 -9.32 12.12
C ARG A 20 4.18 -8.16 13.10
N ILE A 21 3.52 -7.04 12.80
CA ILE A 21 3.37 -5.96 13.79
C ILE A 21 2.53 -6.44 14.97
N VAL A 22 1.42 -7.15 14.73
CA VAL A 22 0.65 -7.78 15.81
C VAL A 22 1.53 -8.77 16.58
N GLU A 23 2.28 -9.64 15.91
CA GLU A 23 3.21 -10.57 16.56
C GLU A 23 4.29 -9.85 17.37
N VAL A 24 4.87 -8.76 16.87
CA VAL A 24 5.90 -7.98 17.57
C VAL A 24 5.30 -7.24 18.77
N LEU A 25 4.10 -6.67 18.63
CA LEU A 25 3.38 -6.01 19.73
C LEU A 25 2.87 -7.00 20.77
N THR A 26 2.69 -8.27 20.42
CA THR A 26 2.20 -9.33 21.33
C THR A 26 3.32 -10.21 21.89
N SER A 27 4.51 -10.23 21.27
CA SER A 27 5.64 -11.05 21.70
C SER A 27 6.55 -10.31 22.68
N SER A 28 6.40 -10.64 23.97
CA SER A 28 7.48 -10.46 24.94
C SER A 28 8.46 -11.62 24.78
N ARG A 29 9.51 -11.48 23.98
CA ARG A 29 10.58 -12.50 23.90
C ARG A 29 11.72 -12.17 24.88
N ASP A 30 12.01 -13.13 25.75
CA ASP A 30 13.28 -13.30 26.48
C ASP A 30 13.83 -12.08 27.24
N GLY A 31 12.99 -11.40 28.02
CA GLY A 31 13.45 -10.34 28.94
C GLY A 31 13.99 -9.08 28.27
N LYS A 32 13.88 -8.96 26.93
CA LYS A 32 14.09 -7.71 26.17
C LYS A 32 12.76 -7.28 25.55
N THR A 33 12.04 -6.41 26.25
CA THR A 33 10.82 -5.81 25.72
C THR A 33 11.17 -4.80 24.64
N THR A 34 10.91 -5.13 23.38
CA THR A 34 10.92 -4.16 22.28
C THR A 34 9.62 -3.36 22.35
N TYR A 35 9.70 -2.10 22.77
CA TYR A 35 8.53 -1.21 22.81
C TYR A 35 8.29 -0.62 21.41
N VAL A 36 7.41 -1.26 20.65
CA VAL A 36 6.89 -0.67 19.41
C VAL A 36 5.75 0.29 19.77
N THR A 37 5.93 1.56 19.40
CA THR A 37 4.96 2.64 19.74
C THR A 37 4.01 2.95 18.59
N GLY A 38 4.37 2.50 17.37
CA GLY A 38 3.52 2.64 16.21
C GLY A 38 4.07 1.98 14.95
N CYS A 39 3.29 2.06 13.88
CA CYS A 39 3.67 1.59 12.56
C CYS A 39 3.23 2.53 11.43
N LEU A 40 4.05 2.56 10.38
CA LEU A 40 3.80 3.27 9.13
C LEU A 40 3.55 2.24 8.02
N ILE A 41 2.42 2.37 7.32
CA ILE A 41 1.97 1.47 6.27
C ILE A 41 1.73 2.30 5.02
N VAL A 42 2.31 1.89 3.89
CA VAL A 42 2.19 2.64 2.62
C VAL A 42 1.49 1.77 1.58
N SER A 43 0.47 2.34 0.95
CA SER A 43 -0.41 1.73 -0.07
C SER A 43 -0.80 0.29 0.26
N PRO A 44 -1.49 0.06 1.39
CA PRO A 44 -1.84 -1.28 1.80
C PRO A 44 -2.87 -1.96 0.91
N VAL A 45 -2.63 -3.25 0.65
CA VAL A 45 -3.70 -4.20 0.30
C VAL A 45 -4.04 -4.95 1.59
N ALA A 46 -5.11 -4.55 2.25
CA ALA A 46 -5.57 -5.16 3.49
C ALA A 46 -6.54 -6.31 3.23
N ASP A 47 -7.35 -6.24 2.19
CA ASP A 47 -8.37 -7.24 1.83
C ASP A 47 -8.46 -7.34 0.30
N LYS A 48 -8.11 -8.50 -0.25
CA LYS A 48 -8.06 -8.70 -1.70
C LYS A 48 -9.40 -8.44 -2.39
N PHE A 49 -10.52 -8.70 -1.72
CA PHE A 49 -11.83 -8.42 -2.29
C PHE A 49 -12.09 -6.92 -2.31
N ILE A 50 -11.98 -6.24 -1.18
CA ILE A 50 -12.25 -4.79 -1.09
C ILE A 50 -11.29 -4.00 -1.98
N ASP A 51 -9.97 -4.22 -1.83
CA ASP A 51 -8.97 -3.39 -2.50
C ASP A 51 -9.02 -3.56 -4.03
N PHE A 52 -9.17 -4.78 -4.54
CA PHE A 52 -9.22 -4.99 -6.00
C PHE A 52 -10.57 -4.62 -6.61
N ASN A 53 -11.70 -4.83 -5.92
CA ASN A 53 -12.99 -4.36 -6.43
C ASN A 53 -13.08 -2.81 -6.44
N SER A 54 -12.38 -2.13 -5.54
CA SER A 54 -12.35 -0.66 -5.51
C SER A 54 -11.75 -0.01 -6.77
N ARG A 55 -11.02 -0.78 -7.59
CA ARG A 55 -10.41 -0.29 -8.85
C ARG A 55 -11.45 0.21 -9.85
N LEU A 56 -12.64 -0.40 -9.91
CA LEU A 56 -13.70 0.07 -10.81
C LEU A 56 -14.17 1.47 -10.42
N GLU A 57 -14.46 1.67 -9.13
CA GLU A 57 -14.88 2.99 -8.62
C GLU A 57 -13.76 4.02 -8.75
N TYR A 58 -12.53 3.63 -8.47
CA TYR A 58 -11.38 4.51 -8.65
C TYR A 58 -11.21 4.94 -10.12
N ALA A 59 -11.31 3.99 -11.07
CA ALA A 59 -11.23 4.29 -12.49
C ALA A 59 -12.30 5.30 -12.92
N HIS A 60 -13.52 5.15 -12.41
CA HIS A 60 -14.61 6.10 -12.64
C HIS A 60 -14.30 7.48 -12.04
N ARG A 61 -13.87 7.54 -10.78
CA ARG A 61 -13.54 8.80 -10.08
C ARG A 61 -12.43 9.59 -10.78
N LEU A 62 -11.50 8.92 -11.46
CA LEU A 62 -10.42 9.56 -12.21
C LEU A 62 -10.69 9.68 -13.72
N ALA A 63 -11.96 9.51 -14.13
CA ALA A 63 -12.40 9.64 -15.52
C ALA A 63 -11.69 8.71 -16.52
N LEU A 64 -11.24 7.55 -16.05
CA LEU A 64 -10.63 6.50 -16.89
C LEU A 64 -11.71 5.65 -17.59
N ILE A 65 -12.92 5.63 -17.04
CA ILE A 65 -14.12 5.03 -17.64
C ILE A 65 -15.29 6.01 -17.54
N SER A 66 -16.25 5.91 -18.47
CA SER A 66 -17.44 6.76 -18.48
C SER A 66 -18.48 6.33 -17.43
N ASP A 67 -19.42 7.24 -17.12
CA ASP A 67 -20.58 6.95 -16.26
C ASP A 67 -21.38 5.74 -16.75
N ASP A 68 -21.60 5.63 -18.06
CA ASP A 68 -22.36 4.52 -18.66
C ASP A 68 -21.67 3.17 -18.41
N ILE A 69 -20.34 3.11 -18.60
CA ILE A 69 -19.55 1.90 -18.34
C ILE A 69 -19.58 1.57 -16.85
N TYR A 70 -19.38 2.56 -15.99
CA TYR A 70 -19.36 2.37 -14.54
C TYR A 70 -20.69 1.85 -14.01
N GLU A 71 -21.80 2.54 -14.31
CA GLU A 71 -23.13 2.17 -13.80
C GLU A 71 -23.61 0.83 -14.37
N SER A 72 -23.39 0.58 -15.66
CA SER A 72 -23.74 -0.72 -16.26
C SER A 72 -22.94 -1.86 -15.63
N THR A 73 -21.62 -1.70 -15.46
CA THR A 73 -20.76 -2.73 -14.83
C THR A 73 -21.18 -2.97 -13.39
N LYS A 74 -21.44 -1.91 -12.63
CA LYS A 74 -21.89 -1.98 -11.23
C LYS A 74 -23.22 -2.73 -11.09
N GLU A 75 -24.19 -2.44 -11.95
CA GLU A 75 -25.49 -3.11 -11.97
C GLU A 75 -25.36 -4.60 -12.30
N THR A 76 -24.58 -4.94 -13.33
CA THR A 76 -24.48 -6.30 -13.85
C THR A 76 -23.59 -7.21 -13.01
N CYS A 77 -22.51 -6.67 -12.46
CA CYS A 77 -21.51 -7.42 -11.67
C CYS A 77 -21.77 -7.37 -10.16
N ARG A 78 -22.66 -6.48 -9.69
CA ARG A 78 -23.15 -6.43 -8.30
C ARG A 78 -22.05 -6.38 -7.25
N GLY A 79 -21.01 -5.57 -7.50
CA GLY A 79 -19.89 -5.36 -6.57
C GLY A 79 -18.82 -6.46 -6.59
N ASN A 80 -18.89 -7.42 -7.52
CA ASN A 80 -17.85 -8.43 -7.70
C ASN A 80 -17.29 -8.39 -9.14
N TYR A 81 -16.26 -7.57 -9.31
CA TYR A 81 -15.55 -7.28 -10.55
C TYR A 81 -14.30 -8.15 -10.74
N ILE A 82 -13.92 -8.92 -9.72
CA ILE A 82 -12.68 -9.71 -9.67
C ILE A 82 -13.00 -11.20 -9.72
N TYR A 83 -13.90 -11.68 -8.87
CA TYR A 83 -14.27 -13.10 -8.81
C TYR A 83 -15.67 -13.31 -9.42
N ASN A 84 -15.92 -12.72 -10.59
CA ASN A 84 -17.24 -12.72 -11.23
C ASN A 84 -17.66 -14.13 -11.67
N ASP A 85 -18.98 -14.34 -11.73
CA ASP A 85 -19.55 -15.59 -12.25
C ASP A 85 -19.33 -15.67 -13.77
N PRO A 86 -18.58 -16.65 -14.29
CA PRO A 86 -18.32 -16.77 -15.72
C PRO A 86 -19.59 -16.98 -16.57
N SER A 87 -20.69 -17.42 -15.96
CA SER A 87 -21.98 -17.58 -16.65
C SER A 87 -22.73 -16.26 -16.84
N ASN A 88 -22.35 -15.20 -16.10
CA ASN A 88 -22.89 -13.85 -16.27
C ASN A 88 -22.16 -13.13 -17.40
N THR A 89 -22.51 -13.47 -18.64
CA THR A 89 -21.87 -12.91 -19.84
C THR A 89 -21.96 -11.40 -19.91
N ILE A 90 -23.07 -10.81 -19.45
CA ILE A 90 -23.26 -9.34 -19.44
C ILE A 90 -22.21 -8.67 -18.53
N CYS A 91 -21.98 -9.22 -17.34
CA CYS A 91 -20.91 -8.72 -16.47
C CYS A 91 -19.54 -8.86 -17.12
N SER A 92 -19.25 -10.02 -17.74
CA SER A 92 -17.97 -10.25 -18.42
C SER A 92 -17.74 -9.26 -19.58
N ASP A 93 -18.76 -8.99 -20.39
CA ASP A 93 -18.69 -8.04 -21.51
C ASP A 93 -18.47 -6.60 -21.02
N ASN A 94 -19.09 -6.25 -19.89
CA ASN A 94 -18.89 -4.94 -19.25
C ASN A 94 -17.49 -4.81 -18.64
N LEU A 95 -16.98 -5.86 -17.98
CA LEU A 95 -15.61 -5.88 -17.46
C LEU A 95 -14.58 -5.82 -18.59
N GLN A 96 -14.85 -6.45 -19.74
CA GLN A 96 -14.00 -6.33 -20.91
C GLN A 96 -13.89 -4.88 -21.39
N GLN A 97 -14.99 -4.11 -21.41
CA GLN A 97 -14.95 -2.69 -21.77
C GLN A 97 -14.12 -1.87 -20.77
N VAL A 98 -14.18 -2.20 -19.47
CA VAL A 98 -13.33 -1.58 -18.44
C VAL A 98 -11.86 -1.89 -18.70
N ASP A 99 -11.54 -3.16 -18.99
CA ASP A 99 -10.17 -3.60 -19.31
C ASP A 99 -9.65 -2.91 -20.58
N GLU A 100 -10.46 -2.78 -21.63
CA GLU A 100 -10.10 -2.08 -22.85
C GLU A 100 -9.75 -0.60 -22.59
N CYS A 101 -10.51 0.07 -21.72
CA CYS A 101 -10.24 1.46 -21.32
C CYS A 101 -8.98 1.63 -20.46
N THR A 102 -8.56 0.59 -19.73
CA THR A 102 -7.53 0.69 -18.69
C THR A 102 -6.26 -0.13 -18.96
N SER A 103 -6.23 -0.89 -20.06
CA SER A 103 -5.16 -1.84 -20.39
C SER A 103 -3.77 -1.22 -20.54
N GLU A 104 -3.68 0.03 -21.01
CA GLU A 104 -2.41 0.74 -21.23
C GLU A 104 -2.08 1.76 -20.13
N ILE A 105 -2.73 1.66 -18.97
CA ILE A 105 -2.49 2.56 -17.83
C ILE A 105 -1.44 1.97 -16.90
N ASN A 106 -0.46 2.79 -16.50
CA ASN A 106 0.47 2.41 -15.43
C ASN A 106 -0.28 2.32 -14.09
N LEU A 107 -0.52 1.10 -13.62
CA LEU A 107 -1.26 0.90 -12.37
C LEU A 107 -0.54 1.45 -11.13
N SER A 108 0.79 1.58 -11.17
CA SER A 108 1.56 2.13 -10.04
C SER A 108 1.35 3.63 -9.91
N ASN A 109 1.15 4.34 -11.02
CA ASN A 109 0.78 5.75 -11.04
C ASN A 109 0.12 6.07 -12.38
N ILE A 110 -1.18 6.35 -12.37
CA ILE A 110 -1.97 6.49 -13.60
C ILE A 110 -1.58 7.68 -14.50
N LEU A 111 -0.75 8.61 -14.00
CA LEU A 111 -0.25 9.74 -14.78
C LEU A 111 1.08 9.46 -15.48
N GLU A 112 1.76 8.39 -15.09
CA GLU A 112 3.04 8.00 -15.68
C GLU A 112 2.79 7.09 -16.89
N PRO A 113 3.70 7.09 -17.89
CA PRO A 113 3.59 6.17 -19.01
C PRO A 113 3.67 4.71 -18.54
N LEU A 114 3.01 3.83 -19.29
CA LEU A 114 3.24 2.39 -19.15
C LEU A 114 4.59 2.05 -19.76
N CYS A 115 5.51 1.54 -18.93
CA CYS A 115 6.88 1.28 -19.35
C CYS A 115 7.03 -0.12 -19.94
N ASP A 116 7.52 -0.20 -21.16
CA ASP A 116 7.88 -1.47 -21.77
C ASP A 116 9.15 -2.00 -21.09
N ALA A 117 9.11 -3.27 -20.66
CA ALA A 117 10.26 -3.94 -20.06
C ALA A 117 11.39 -4.17 -21.08
N VAL A 118 11.09 -4.12 -22.38
CA VAL A 118 12.02 -4.41 -23.47
C VAL A 118 12.70 -3.14 -24.01
N ASP A 119 12.00 -2.01 -24.03
CA ASP A 119 12.54 -0.71 -24.44
C ASP A 119 12.00 0.38 -23.49
N PRO A 120 12.60 0.51 -22.29
CA PRO A 120 12.21 1.57 -21.39
C PRO A 120 12.61 2.88 -22.04
N GLU A 121 11.65 3.57 -22.65
CA GLU A 121 11.87 4.94 -23.09
C GLU A 121 12.52 5.72 -21.94
N PRO A 122 13.47 6.63 -22.21
CA PRO A 122 14.28 7.31 -21.20
C PRO A 122 13.49 8.15 -20.16
N THR A 123 12.17 8.20 -20.29
CA THR A 123 11.21 8.86 -19.38
C THR A 123 10.61 7.92 -18.33
N CYS A 124 10.84 6.62 -18.41
CA CYS A 124 10.26 5.63 -17.51
C CYS A 124 10.96 5.56 -16.15
N ARG A 125 10.22 5.78 -15.07
CA ARG A 125 10.75 5.70 -13.70
C ARG A 125 11.18 4.28 -13.32
N GLU A 126 10.59 3.28 -13.96
CA GLU A 126 10.96 1.87 -13.84
C GLU A 126 12.35 1.57 -14.42
N ALA A 127 12.92 2.46 -15.25
CA ALA A 127 14.31 2.36 -15.69
C ALA A 127 15.31 2.48 -14.52
N ASP A 128 14.91 3.09 -13.40
CA ASP A 128 15.70 3.12 -12.16
C ASP A 128 16.06 1.71 -11.67
N ASN A 129 15.25 0.69 -12.02
CA ASN A 129 15.52 -0.70 -11.66
C ASN A 129 16.84 -1.20 -12.24
N ILE A 130 17.19 -0.78 -13.47
CA ILE A 130 18.43 -1.19 -14.13
C ILE A 130 19.63 -0.71 -13.31
N PHE A 131 19.59 0.54 -12.84
CA PHE A 131 20.67 1.10 -12.02
C PHE A 131 20.76 0.43 -10.64
N ILE A 132 19.61 0.09 -10.04
CA ILE A 132 19.58 -0.66 -8.77
C ILE A 132 20.17 -2.05 -8.95
N ASP A 133 19.81 -2.78 -10.01
CA ASP A 133 20.30 -4.12 -10.28
C ASP A 133 21.81 -4.12 -10.54
N VAL A 134 22.32 -3.16 -11.32
CA VAL A 134 23.77 -2.99 -11.55
C VAL A 134 24.49 -2.68 -10.24
N TRP A 135 23.99 -1.73 -9.45
CA TRP A 135 24.61 -1.33 -8.18
C TRP A 135 24.60 -2.46 -7.15
N ALA A 136 23.48 -3.18 -7.00
CA ALA A 136 23.34 -4.25 -6.01
C ALA A 136 24.15 -5.52 -6.34
N ASN A 137 24.48 -5.71 -7.62
CA ASN A 137 25.30 -6.82 -8.10
C ASN A 137 26.79 -6.52 -8.23
N ASP A 138 27.19 -5.25 -8.02
CA ASP A 138 28.60 -4.87 -7.94
C ASP A 138 29.27 -5.57 -6.73
N LYS A 139 30.42 -6.20 -6.97
CA LYS A 139 31.12 -7.01 -5.94
C LYS A 139 31.74 -6.16 -4.84
N ASP A 140 32.18 -4.94 -5.14
CA ASP A 140 32.66 -4.02 -4.13
C ASP A 140 31.51 -3.50 -3.27
N VAL A 141 30.33 -3.25 -3.87
CA VAL A 141 29.11 -2.92 -3.12
C VAL A 141 28.68 -4.08 -2.21
N GLN A 142 28.61 -5.31 -2.75
CA GLN A 142 28.28 -6.51 -1.96
C GLN A 142 29.26 -6.70 -0.79
N LYS A 143 30.56 -6.50 -1.02
CA LYS A 143 31.59 -6.57 0.00
C LYS A 143 31.42 -5.48 1.07
N ALA A 144 31.11 -4.24 0.65
CA ALA A 144 30.86 -3.11 1.54
C ALA A 144 29.61 -3.32 2.41
N LEU A 145 28.58 -3.97 1.87
CA LEU A 145 27.35 -4.37 2.58
C LEU A 145 27.51 -5.68 3.38
N HIS A 146 28.71 -6.29 3.37
CA HIS A 146 29.02 -7.55 4.04
C HIS A 146 28.14 -8.73 3.60
N VAL A 147 27.73 -8.77 2.33
CA VAL A 147 27.07 -9.93 1.71
C VAL A 147 28.06 -11.09 1.71
N ARG A 148 27.63 -12.25 2.24
CA ARG A 148 28.50 -13.44 2.32
C ARG A 148 28.72 -14.02 0.92
N GLU A 149 29.99 -14.10 0.51
CA GLU A 149 30.38 -14.67 -0.77
C GLU A 149 29.86 -16.12 -0.91
N GLY A 150 29.33 -16.44 -2.09
CA GLY A 150 28.74 -17.75 -2.39
C GLY A 150 27.32 -18.01 -1.85
N THR A 151 26.69 -17.04 -1.17
CA THR A 151 25.29 -17.21 -0.68
C THR A 151 24.23 -16.67 -1.63
N VAL A 152 24.57 -15.65 -2.42
CA VAL A 152 23.72 -15.05 -3.45
C VAL A 152 24.59 -14.89 -4.69
N GLU A 153 24.21 -15.52 -5.80
CA GLU A 153 24.92 -15.40 -7.07
C GLU A 153 24.60 -14.06 -7.73
N THR A 154 23.30 -13.82 -7.94
CA THR A 154 22.74 -12.59 -8.48
C THR A 154 21.63 -12.10 -7.55
N TRP A 155 21.70 -10.84 -7.16
CA TRP A 155 20.61 -10.15 -6.48
C TRP A 155 19.57 -9.72 -7.52
N GLU A 156 18.30 -9.95 -7.20
CA GLU A 156 17.16 -9.54 -8.01
C GLU A 156 16.23 -8.69 -7.14
N LYS A 157 15.78 -7.55 -7.65
CA LYS A 157 14.84 -6.67 -6.94
C LYS A 157 13.54 -7.37 -6.56
N THR A 158 12.98 -8.14 -7.51
CA THR A 158 11.73 -8.89 -7.33
C THR A 158 11.99 -10.33 -7.72
N ASN A 159 11.78 -11.24 -6.77
CA ASN A 159 11.89 -12.66 -7.04
C ASN A 159 10.57 -13.17 -7.66
N GLU A 160 10.59 -13.43 -8.96
CA GLU A 160 9.42 -13.87 -9.73
C GLU A 160 8.86 -15.21 -9.25
N THR A 161 9.67 -16.07 -8.62
CA THR A 161 9.20 -17.37 -8.10
C THR A 161 8.27 -17.25 -6.89
N ILE A 162 8.20 -16.07 -6.26
CA ILE A 162 7.30 -15.77 -5.14
C ILE A 162 6.35 -14.60 -5.45
N HIS A 163 6.37 -14.07 -6.68
CA HIS A 163 5.58 -12.91 -7.07
C HIS A 163 4.08 -13.23 -7.15
N PHE A 164 3.27 -12.40 -6.48
CA PHE A 164 1.82 -12.55 -6.46
C PHE A 164 1.21 -12.09 -7.78
N TYR A 165 0.42 -12.96 -8.40
CA TYR A 165 -0.43 -12.61 -9.52
C TYR A 165 -1.89 -12.85 -9.14
N LEU A 166 -2.75 -11.91 -9.47
CA LEU A 166 -4.19 -12.06 -9.30
C LEU A 166 -4.65 -13.34 -10.03
N TYR A 167 -5.56 -14.10 -9.42
CA TYR A 167 -6.06 -15.40 -9.91
C TYR A 167 -5.06 -16.57 -9.93
N LYS A 168 -3.77 -16.36 -9.63
CA LYS A 168 -2.83 -17.48 -9.48
C LYS A 168 -2.90 -18.10 -8.10
N ASN A 169 -2.78 -19.42 -8.07
CA ASN A 169 -2.57 -20.19 -6.86
C ASN A 169 -1.19 -19.89 -6.25
N ASP A 170 -0.98 -20.41 -5.03
CA ASP A 170 0.28 -20.45 -4.32
C ASP A 170 1.46 -20.84 -5.23
N THR A 171 2.61 -20.21 -5.03
CA THR A 171 3.86 -20.65 -5.68
C THR A 171 4.46 -21.82 -4.92
N PHE A 172 5.41 -22.53 -5.54
CA PHE A 172 6.14 -23.62 -4.89
C PHE A 172 6.79 -23.20 -3.57
N CYS A 173 7.25 -21.95 -3.48
CA CYS A 173 7.97 -21.42 -2.31
C CYS A 173 7.10 -20.53 -1.41
N TYR A 174 5.86 -20.18 -1.81
CA TYR A 174 5.08 -19.18 -1.09
C TYR A 174 3.57 -19.34 -1.27
N SER A 175 2.85 -19.59 -0.17
CA SER A 175 1.38 -19.58 -0.14
C SER A 175 0.79 -18.18 -0.28
N TYR A 176 -0.46 -17.98 -0.72
CA TYR A 176 -1.17 -16.69 -0.67
C TYR A 176 -2.42 -16.78 0.21
N ASP A 177 -2.26 -17.48 1.33
CA ASP A 177 -3.27 -17.91 2.30
C ASP A 177 -3.93 -16.78 3.12
N ILE A 178 -3.30 -15.61 3.22
CA ILE A 178 -3.94 -14.43 3.83
C ILE A 178 -4.74 -13.69 2.76
N PHE A 179 -6.04 -13.91 2.76
CA PHE A 179 -6.98 -13.19 1.88
C PHE A 179 -7.31 -11.79 2.42
N SER A 180 -7.48 -11.70 3.75
CA SER A 180 -7.83 -10.47 4.46
C SER A 180 -7.01 -10.35 5.74
N SER A 181 -6.50 -9.14 5.98
CA SER A 181 -5.72 -8.76 7.16
C SER A 181 -6.48 -7.79 8.07
N ILE A 182 -7.75 -7.47 7.75
CA ILE A 182 -8.62 -6.59 8.56
C ILE A 182 -8.69 -7.07 10.01
N ILE A 183 -8.69 -8.38 10.24
CA ILE A 183 -8.69 -8.94 11.60
C ILE A 183 -7.46 -8.51 12.42
N TYR A 184 -6.29 -8.39 11.78
CA TYR A 184 -5.08 -7.91 12.43
C TYR A 184 -5.14 -6.41 12.72
N TYR A 185 -5.76 -5.61 11.83
CA TYR A 185 -6.05 -4.20 12.11
C TYR A 185 -7.02 -4.02 13.30
N LYS A 186 -8.04 -4.88 13.41
CA LYS A 186 -8.94 -4.91 14.58
C LYS A 186 -8.17 -5.29 15.86
N GLN A 187 -7.24 -6.23 15.78
CA GLN A 187 -6.38 -6.58 16.92
C GLN A 187 -5.43 -5.43 17.28
N LEU A 188 -4.85 -4.73 16.30
CA LEU A 188 -4.03 -3.53 16.50
C LEU A 188 -4.82 -2.43 17.22
N ALA A 189 -6.09 -2.23 16.84
CA ALA A 189 -6.97 -1.25 17.48
C ALA A 189 -7.29 -1.52 18.96
N THR A 190 -6.93 -2.70 19.49
CA THR A 190 -7.03 -3.01 20.92
C THR A 190 -5.77 -2.64 21.71
N LYS A 191 -4.71 -2.20 21.02
CA LYS A 191 -3.41 -1.86 21.62
C LYS A 191 -3.26 -0.35 21.71
N SER A 192 -2.50 0.13 22.69
CA SER A 192 -2.11 1.53 22.77
C SER A 192 -0.93 1.80 21.82
N CYS A 193 -1.22 1.99 20.53
CA CYS A 193 -0.23 2.31 19.52
C CYS A 193 -0.77 3.30 18.47
N ARG A 194 0.14 3.88 17.70
CA ARG A 194 -0.18 4.82 16.62
C ARG A 194 0.05 4.15 15.26
N VAL A 195 -0.86 4.35 14.33
CA VAL A 195 -0.76 3.82 12.96
C VAL A 195 -0.86 4.99 11.99
N LEU A 196 0.08 5.07 11.04
CA LEU A 196 -0.02 5.96 9.89
C LEU A 196 -0.20 5.11 8.64
N ILE A 197 -1.30 5.31 7.93
CA ILE A 197 -1.54 4.71 6.61
C ILE A 197 -1.46 5.81 5.58
N LEU A 198 -0.55 5.66 4.62
CA LEU A 198 -0.40 6.56 3.48
C LEU A 198 -0.87 5.88 2.20
N SER A 199 -1.70 6.55 1.41
CA SER A 199 -2.04 6.11 0.04
C SER A 199 -1.68 7.22 -0.94
N GLY A 200 -1.10 6.83 -2.09
CA GLY A 200 -1.04 7.73 -3.23
C GLY A 200 -2.43 7.86 -3.86
N ASP A 201 -2.87 9.08 -4.17
CA ASP A 201 -4.18 9.30 -4.80
C ASP A 201 -4.19 8.94 -6.30
N HIS A 202 -3.03 8.63 -6.89
CA HIS A 202 -2.88 8.13 -8.26
C HIS A 202 -2.46 6.64 -8.31
N ASP A 203 -2.49 5.93 -7.18
CA ASP A 203 -2.24 4.48 -7.08
C ASP A 203 -3.46 3.66 -7.52
N MET A 204 -3.36 2.92 -8.62
CA MET A 204 -4.41 1.99 -9.06
C MET A 204 -4.13 0.53 -8.69
N ILE A 205 -2.92 0.20 -8.22
CA ILE A 205 -2.60 -1.13 -7.67
C ILE A 205 -3.43 -1.36 -6.41
N ALA A 206 -3.44 -0.38 -5.50
CA ALA A 206 -4.19 -0.40 -4.24
C ALA A 206 -4.86 0.96 -4.03
N PRO A 207 -5.99 1.22 -4.71
CA PRO A 207 -6.66 2.51 -4.67
C PRO A 207 -7.00 2.97 -3.26
N TYR A 208 -6.88 4.28 -3.04
CA TYR A 208 -7.24 4.93 -1.79
C TYR A 208 -8.70 4.61 -1.37
N VAL A 209 -9.60 4.42 -2.34
CA VAL A 209 -11.01 4.08 -2.13
C VAL A 209 -11.17 2.77 -1.34
N GLY A 210 -10.45 1.72 -1.74
CA GLY A 210 -10.46 0.44 -1.02
C GLY A 210 -9.90 0.59 0.40
N THR A 211 -8.87 1.46 0.54
CA THR A 211 -8.30 1.79 1.86
C THR A 211 -9.31 2.45 2.78
N GLU A 212 -10.06 3.45 2.30
CA GLU A 212 -11.13 4.09 3.07
C GLU A 212 -12.24 3.10 3.45
N GLU A 213 -12.62 2.20 2.54
CA GLU A 213 -13.66 1.20 2.77
C GLU A 213 -13.27 0.23 3.90
N TRP A 214 -12.09 -0.40 3.83
CA TRP A 214 -11.72 -1.35 4.88
C TRP A 214 -11.38 -0.64 6.20
N ILE A 215 -10.89 0.61 6.20
CA ILE A 215 -10.73 1.40 7.43
C ILE A 215 -12.10 1.66 8.07
N THR A 216 -13.12 1.99 7.28
CA THR A 216 -14.50 2.16 7.76
C THR A 216 -15.01 0.89 8.45
N SER A 217 -14.65 -0.29 7.93
CA SER A 217 -15.02 -1.58 8.53
C SER A 217 -14.40 -1.87 9.91
N LEU A 218 -13.42 -1.07 10.35
CA LEU A 218 -12.83 -1.16 11.69
C LEU A 218 -13.72 -0.55 12.77
N ASP A 219 -14.73 0.25 12.40
CA ASP A 219 -15.68 0.89 13.32
C ASP A 219 -14.96 1.67 14.44
N LEU A 220 -14.01 2.51 14.03
CA LEU A 220 -13.26 3.38 14.92
C LEU A 220 -13.93 4.76 15.03
N PRO A 221 -14.00 5.36 16.23
CA PRO A 221 -14.46 6.74 16.38
C PRO A 221 -13.57 7.72 15.63
N ILE A 222 -14.19 8.64 14.88
CA ILE A 222 -13.49 9.74 14.22
C ILE A 222 -13.11 10.77 15.29
N GLU A 223 -11.82 10.99 15.47
CA GLU A 223 -11.27 12.06 16.31
C GLU A 223 -11.20 13.38 15.53
N ARG A 224 -10.76 13.30 14.27
CA ARG A 224 -10.73 14.44 13.36
C ARG A 224 -11.17 14.03 11.97
N ALA A 225 -12.19 14.70 11.47
CA ALA A 225 -12.74 14.48 10.13
C ALA A 225 -11.74 14.86 9.02
N TRP A 226 -12.10 14.53 7.78
CA TRP A 226 -11.29 14.76 6.58
C TRP A 226 -10.88 16.23 6.44
N ASP A 227 -9.58 16.49 6.43
CA ASP A 227 -9.02 17.85 6.40
C ASP A 227 -7.71 17.86 5.59
N PRO A 228 -7.43 18.89 4.77
CA PRO A 228 -6.13 19.04 4.10
C PRO A 228 -4.96 19.07 5.09
N TRP A 229 -3.81 18.57 4.62
CA TRP A 229 -2.52 18.80 5.26
C TRP A 229 -1.57 19.49 4.29
N TYR A 230 -0.71 20.35 4.84
CA TYR A 230 0.07 21.31 4.06
C TYR A 230 1.58 21.07 4.13
N ILE A 231 2.24 21.45 3.04
CA ILE A 231 3.70 21.61 2.89
C ILE A 231 3.92 23.06 2.49
N GLY A 232 4.49 23.85 3.41
CA GLY A 232 4.48 25.30 3.29
C GLY A 232 3.04 25.81 3.10
N ILE A 233 2.75 26.38 1.93
CA ILE A 233 1.45 26.94 1.56
C ILE A 233 0.63 26.05 0.61
N GLN A 234 1.15 24.89 0.22
CA GLN A 234 0.49 23.97 -0.71
C GLN A 234 -0.14 22.79 0.03
N ILE A 235 -1.27 22.31 -0.50
CA ILE A 235 -1.90 21.09 -0.01
C ILE A 235 -1.07 19.91 -0.49
N GLY A 236 -0.48 19.17 0.45
CA GLY A 236 0.23 17.92 0.18
C GLY A 236 -0.71 16.72 0.05
N GLY A 237 -1.92 16.82 0.60
CA GLY A 237 -2.97 15.81 0.52
C GLY A 237 -4.03 16.05 1.60
N TYR A 238 -4.76 15.00 1.95
CA TYR A 238 -5.81 15.05 2.97
C TYR A 238 -5.63 13.95 4.00
N GLN A 239 -6.22 14.10 5.18
CA GLN A 239 -6.10 13.12 6.25
C GLN A 239 -7.37 13.03 7.10
N MET A 240 -7.58 11.85 7.69
CA MET A 240 -8.55 11.60 8.75
C MET A 240 -7.85 10.94 9.94
N ILE A 241 -8.28 11.27 11.16
CA ILE A 241 -7.75 10.67 12.39
C ILE A 241 -8.87 9.95 13.13
N TYR A 242 -8.61 8.70 13.48
CA TYR A 242 -9.46 7.85 14.32
C TYR A 242 -8.75 7.54 15.63
N SER A 243 -9.50 7.45 16.72
CA SER A 243 -8.92 7.23 18.06
C SER A 243 -9.83 6.41 18.95
N LYS A 244 -9.23 5.49 19.70
CA LYS A 244 -9.94 4.58 20.62
C LYS A 244 -9.00 4.06 21.70
N ASN A 245 -9.26 4.38 22.97
CA ASN A 245 -8.56 3.76 24.11
C ASN A 245 -7.01 3.74 24.00
N GLY A 246 -6.41 4.86 23.59
CA GLY A 246 -4.95 4.99 23.40
C GLY A 246 -4.41 4.45 22.08
N TYR A 247 -5.27 3.87 21.23
CA TYR A 247 -4.99 3.62 19.82
C TYR A 247 -5.29 4.88 19.00
N SER A 248 -4.44 5.21 18.03
CA SER A 248 -4.71 6.26 17.04
C SER A 248 -4.33 5.78 15.63
N LEU A 249 -5.24 5.92 14.68
CA LEU A 249 -5.00 5.67 13.25
C LEU A 249 -5.12 6.99 12.52
N THR A 250 -4.04 7.41 11.87
CA THR A 250 -4.04 8.49 10.88
C THR A 250 -4.05 7.87 9.50
N TYR A 251 -5.09 8.13 8.73
CA TYR A 251 -5.12 7.84 7.31
C TYR A 251 -4.83 9.13 6.55
N ALA A 252 -3.93 9.09 5.56
CA ALA A 252 -3.66 10.23 4.72
C ALA A 252 -3.44 9.85 3.26
N SER A 253 -4.06 10.62 2.37
CA SER A 253 -3.71 10.62 0.95
C SER A 253 -2.52 11.55 0.72
N VAL A 254 -1.69 11.22 -0.27
CA VAL A 254 -0.61 12.09 -0.76
C VAL A 254 -0.88 12.44 -2.21
N LYS A 255 -1.08 13.74 -2.45
CA LYS A 255 -1.59 14.28 -3.71
C LYS A 255 -0.57 14.16 -4.84
N GLY A 256 -0.96 13.51 -5.94
CA GLY A 256 -0.12 13.22 -7.10
C GLY A 256 0.87 12.08 -6.88
N ALA A 257 0.73 11.28 -5.82
CA ALA A 257 1.60 10.13 -5.57
C ALA A 257 0.98 8.83 -6.10
N GLY A 258 1.83 7.91 -6.55
CA GLY A 258 1.45 6.53 -6.87
C GLY A 258 1.71 5.55 -5.73
N HIS A 259 1.82 4.26 -6.07
CA HIS A 259 1.91 3.13 -5.14
C HIS A 259 3.07 3.23 -4.15
N ALA A 260 4.26 3.57 -4.64
CA ALA A 260 5.40 3.90 -3.82
C ALA A 260 5.41 5.40 -3.51
N VAL A 261 4.61 5.83 -2.53
CA VAL A 261 4.35 7.25 -2.25
C VAL A 261 5.63 8.10 -2.14
N ALA A 262 6.65 7.60 -1.43
CA ALA A 262 7.95 8.27 -1.27
C ALA A 262 8.75 8.41 -2.57
N LEU A 263 8.55 7.50 -3.53
CA LEU A 263 9.23 7.54 -4.82
C LEU A 263 8.66 8.67 -5.69
N TYR A 264 7.34 8.84 -5.68
CA TYR A 264 6.66 9.84 -6.50
C TYR A 264 6.62 11.23 -5.85
N LYS A 265 6.52 11.30 -4.51
CA LYS A 265 6.35 12.53 -3.74
C LYS A 265 7.23 12.53 -2.48
N PRO A 266 8.57 12.61 -2.63
CA PRO A 266 9.52 12.45 -1.52
C PRO A 266 9.43 13.57 -0.47
N GLU A 267 9.28 14.83 -0.90
CA GLU A 267 9.16 15.98 0.02
C GLU A 267 7.88 15.89 0.85
N GLU A 268 6.76 15.63 0.16
CA GLU A 268 5.45 15.43 0.76
C GLU A 268 5.47 14.30 1.80
N THR A 269 6.07 13.17 1.43
CA THR A 269 6.17 11.99 2.28
C THR A 269 7.02 12.28 3.51
N LEU A 270 8.15 12.96 3.34
CA LEU A 270 9.01 13.33 4.47
C LEU A 270 8.27 14.22 5.46
N VAL A 271 7.57 15.27 4.99
CA VAL A 271 6.85 16.20 5.86
C VAL A 271 5.77 15.51 6.68
N ILE A 272 4.97 14.63 6.07
CA ILE A 272 3.89 13.96 6.80
C ILE A 272 4.43 12.92 7.79
N VAL A 273 5.49 12.18 7.41
CA VAL A 273 6.14 11.22 8.30
C VAL A 273 6.80 11.95 9.47
N ASP A 274 7.57 13.00 9.23
CA ASP A 274 8.22 13.79 10.29
C ASP A 274 7.20 14.40 11.25
N ARG A 275 6.09 14.92 10.73
CA ARG A 275 5.00 15.45 11.56
C ARG A 275 4.38 14.36 12.44
N TRP A 276 4.13 13.18 11.87
CA TRP A 276 3.57 12.05 12.62
C TRP A 276 4.53 11.54 13.70
N LEU A 277 5.83 11.48 13.38
CA LEU A 277 6.90 11.12 14.30
C LEU A 277 7.04 12.15 15.44
N ALA A 278 7.04 13.44 15.12
CA ALA A 278 7.16 14.51 16.11
C ALA A 278 5.98 14.53 17.11
N ALA A 279 4.78 14.15 16.69
CA ALA A 279 3.65 13.99 17.60
C ALA A 279 3.86 12.88 18.66
N LEU A 280 4.90 12.04 18.55
CA LEU A 280 5.26 11.06 19.60
C LEU A 280 5.88 11.74 20.83
N THR A 281 6.55 12.87 20.66
CA THR A 281 7.28 13.53 21.76
C THR A 281 6.40 14.44 22.60
N SER A 282 5.25 14.86 22.09
CA SER A 282 4.34 15.78 22.78
C SER A 282 3.37 15.11 23.76
N SER A 283 3.21 13.78 23.72
CA SER A 283 2.29 13.06 24.62
C SER A 283 2.97 12.46 25.85
N SER A 284 4.29 12.62 26.01
CA SER A 284 5.07 12.12 27.15
C SER A 284 5.33 13.15 28.24
N ASP A 285 4.89 14.40 28.06
CA ASP A 285 5.15 15.53 28.97
C ASP A 285 3.90 16.05 29.71
N THR A 286 2.85 15.23 29.85
CA THR A 286 1.65 15.51 30.67
C THR A 286 1.26 14.30 31.49
#